data_AF-A0A7W1V0J5-F1
#
_entry.id   AF-A0A7W1V0J5-F1
#
_cell.length_a   1.000
_cell.length_b   1.000
_cell.length_c   1.000
_cell.angle_alpha   90.00
_cell.angle_beta   90.00
_cell.angle_gamma   90.00
#
_symmetry.space_group_name_H-M   'P 1'
#
loop_
_entity.id
_entity.type
_entity.pdbx_description
1 polymer ?
#
loop_
_entity_poly.entity_id
_entity_poly.type
_entity_poly.pdbx_seq_one_letter_code
_entity_poly.pdbx_strand_id
1 'polypeptide(L)'
;MKNKVTIITGPPGSGKTTRAKELINGRKYVEVNSSRLDSHYTFYKVTEDTEVILIDEHLIENTNKLLYFLSSDDICVERQLEEPFFIKMPEVIICSQYLQIRCDEHTQLEHRQIALFILNIFQSVFPNISKALEL
;
A
#
# COMPACT_ATOMS: atom_id res chain seq x y z
N MET A 1 -7.25 16.87 3.17
CA MET A 1 -6.99 16.49 1.76
C MET A 1 -7.07 14.97 1.72
N LYS A 2 -7.74 14.34 0.75
CA LYS A 2 -7.70 12.87 0.66
C LYS A 2 -6.24 12.44 0.44
N ASN A 3 -5.74 11.51 1.25
CA ASN A 3 -4.42 10.92 1.09
C ASN A 3 -4.28 10.37 -0.34
N LYS A 4 -3.17 10.70 -1.00
CA LYS A 4 -2.87 10.20 -2.35
C LYS A 4 -2.40 8.75 -2.20
N VAL A 5 -3.33 7.83 -2.34
CA VAL A 5 -3.04 6.40 -2.35
C VAL A 5 -3.20 5.90 -3.78
N THR A 6 -2.17 5.21 -4.28
CA THR A 6 -2.16 4.54 -5.58
C THR A 6 -2.00 3.05 -5.37
N ILE A 7 -2.93 2.25 -5.87
CA ILE A 7 -2.84 0.79 -5.81
C ILE A 7 -2.48 0.27 -7.19
N ILE A 8 -1.42 -0.54 -7.26
CA ILE A 8 -0.93 -1.20 -8.47
C ILE A 8 -1.17 -2.71 -8.31
N THR A 9 -2.05 -3.27 -9.14
CA THR A 9 -2.43 -4.69 -9.08
C THR A 9 -1.94 -5.47 -10.30
N GLY A 10 -1.54 -6.73 -10.10
CA GLY A 10 -0.81 -7.50 -11.13
C GLY A 10 -0.43 -8.91 -10.66
N PRO A 11 -0.40 -9.95 -11.53
CA PRO A 11 0.11 -11.27 -11.17
C PRO A 11 1.60 -11.24 -10.79
N PRO A 12 2.16 -12.31 -10.19
CA PRO A 12 3.61 -12.41 -9.97
C PRO A 12 4.38 -12.17 -11.28
N GLY A 13 5.48 -11.42 -11.23
CA GLY A 13 6.29 -11.11 -12.42
C GLY A 13 5.72 -10.06 -13.39
N SER A 14 4.53 -9.49 -13.14
CA SER A 14 3.91 -8.46 -14.02
C SER A 14 4.58 -7.08 -14.03
N GLY A 15 5.69 -6.89 -13.30
CA GLY A 15 6.37 -5.59 -13.25
C GLY A 15 5.71 -4.53 -12.34
N LYS A 16 4.79 -4.90 -11.43
CA LYS A 16 4.18 -3.96 -10.44
C LYS A 16 5.21 -3.06 -9.76
N THR A 17 6.25 -3.67 -9.19
CA THR A 17 7.30 -2.94 -8.46
C THR A 17 8.10 -2.04 -9.41
N THR A 18 8.32 -2.46 -10.65
CA THR A 18 8.93 -1.62 -11.69
C THR A 18 8.05 -0.39 -11.96
N ARG A 19 6.75 -0.60 -12.17
CA ARG A 19 5.79 0.49 -12.41
C ARG A 19 5.67 1.43 -11.22
N ALA A 20 5.68 0.91 -9.99
CA ALA A 20 5.72 1.71 -8.78
C ALA A 20 6.96 2.61 -8.76
N LYS A 21 8.14 2.05 -9.08
CA LYS A 21 9.41 2.79 -9.10
C LYS A 21 9.44 3.84 -10.22
N GLU A 22 8.83 3.58 -11.38
CA GLU A 22 8.64 4.59 -12.42
C GLU A 22 7.78 5.76 -11.94
N LEU A 23 6.67 5.48 -11.24
CA LEU A 23 5.83 6.54 -10.65
C LEU A 23 6.57 7.32 -9.57
N ILE A 24 7.49 6.68 -8.85
CA ILE A 24 8.29 7.30 -7.77
C ILE A 24 9.45 8.12 -8.32
N ASN A 25 9.91 7.86 -9.55
CA ASN A 25 11.16 8.36 -10.10
C ASN A 25 11.49 9.82 -9.72
N GLY A 26 12.65 10.02 -9.10
CA GLY A 26 13.14 11.32 -8.65
C GLY A 26 12.66 11.79 -7.27
N ARG A 27 11.77 11.04 -6.60
CA ARG A 27 11.22 11.37 -5.27
C ARG A 27 11.88 10.55 -4.17
N LYS A 28 11.99 11.11 -2.96
CA LYS A 28 12.49 10.37 -1.80
C LYS A 28 11.41 9.41 -1.30
N TYR A 29 11.75 8.12 -1.24
CA TYR A 29 10.79 7.09 -0.86
C TYR A 29 11.35 6.05 0.10
N VAL A 30 10.44 5.41 0.84
CA VAL A 30 10.75 4.29 1.74
C VAL A 30 9.94 3.07 1.33
N GLU A 31 10.63 1.94 1.17
CA GLU A 31 9.98 0.64 0.97
C GLU A 31 9.63 0.02 2.33
N VAL A 32 8.35 -0.30 2.49
CA VAL A 32 7.78 -0.95 3.67
C VAL A 32 7.26 -2.31 3.27
N ASN A 33 7.64 -3.34 4.02
CA ASN A 33 7.08 -4.67 3.85
C ASN A 33 5.75 -4.77 4.62
N SER A 34 4.66 -5.18 3.97
CA SER A 34 3.34 -5.24 4.59
C SER A 34 3.29 -6.17 5.82
N SER A 35 4.12 -7.23 5.86
CA SER A 35 4.24 -8.12 7.03
C SER A 35 4.73 -7.43 8.30
N ARG A 36 5.31 -6.22 8.16
CA ARG A 36 5.83 -5.44 9.28
C ARG A 36 4.91 -4.30 9.68
N LEU A 37 3.73 -4.13 9.09
CA LEU A 37 2.76 -3.08 9.49
C LEU A 37 2.33 -3.20 10.97
N ASP A 38 2.57 -4.36 11.58
CA ASP A 38 2.27 -4.63 13.00
C ASP A 38 3.44 -4.33 13.95
N SER A 39 4.59 -3.90 13.42
CA SER A 39 5.78 -3.61 14.22
C SER A 39 5.83 -2.14 14.63
N HIS A 40 6.17 -1.86 15.88
CA HIS A 40 6.50 -0.51 16.34
C HIS A 40 7.53 0.22 15.45
N TYR A 41 8.38 -0.53 14.75
CA TYR A 41 9.42 0.01 13.88
C TYR A 41 9.10 -0.12 12.39
N THR A 42 7.83 -0.19 11.97
CA THR A 42 7.51 -0.27 10.53
C THR A 42 8.10 0.92 9.76
N PHE A 43 7.97 2.12 10.34
CA PHE A 43 8.29 3.38 9.68
C PHE A 43 9.62 3.96 10.13
N TYR A 44 10.50 3.19 10.77
CA TYR A 44 11.77 3.68 11.31
C TYR A 44 12.67 4.39 10.27
N LYS A 45 12.55 4.01 9.00
CA LYS A 45 13.27 4.61 7.86
C LYS A 45 12.64 5.88 7.32
N VAL A 46 11.41 6.19 7.71
CA VAL A 46 10.70 7.40 7.30
C VAL A 46 11.37 8.60 7.96
N THR A 47 11.50 9.66 7.17
CA THR A 47 12.07 10.96 7.53
C THR A 47 11.10 12.08 7.13
N GLU A 48 11.29 13.29 7.66
CA GLU A 48 10.41 14.44 7.38
C GLU A 48 10.30 14.79 5.88
N ASP A 49 11.35 14.50 5.11
CA ASP A 49 11.42 14.71 3.65
C ASP A 49 11.02 13.47 2.83
N THR A 50 10.44 12.45 3.46
CA THR A 50 9.90 11.29 2.73
C THR A 50 8.63 11.69 1.99
N GLU A 51 8.65 11.56 0.66
CA GLU A 51 7.54 11.96 -0.21
C GLU A 51 6.61 10.78 -0.53
N VAL A 52 7.15 9.56 -0.55
CA VAL A 52 6.40 8.36 -0.93
C VAL A 52 6.72 7.17 -0.01
N ILE A 53 5.69 6.42 0.37
CA ILE A 53 5.80 5.11 1.00
C ILE A 53 5.39 4.06 -0.03
N LEU A 54 6.31 3.16 -0.39
CA LEU A 54 6.03 2.02 -1.24
C LEU A 54 5.78 0.79 -0.36
N ILE A 55 4.56 0.26 -0.40
CA ILE A 55 4.18 -0.97 0.27
C ILE A 55 4.19 -2.10 -0.75
N ASP A 56 5.13 -3.04 -0.60
CA ASP A 56 5.11 -4.28 -1.37
C ASP A 56 4.36 -5.34 -0.57
N GLU A 57 3.17 -5.70 -1.06
CA GLU A 57 2.21 -6.51 -0.33
C GLU A 57 2.15 -7.94 -0.88
N HIS A 58 2.47 -8.90 -0.02
CA HIS A 58 2.28 -10.31 -0.32
C HIS A 58 0.89 -10.83 0.08
N LEU A 59 0.28 -10.31 1.14
CA LEU A 59 -0.99 -10.79 1.67
C LEU A 59 -1.76 -9.63 2.36
N ILE A 60 -2.98 -9.34 1.87
CA ILE A 60 -3.96 -8.50 2.59
C ILE A 60 -4.58 -9.37 3.71
N GLU A 61 -3.77 -9.81 4.68
CA GLU A 61 -4.33 -10.50 5.86
C GLU A 61 -4.85 -9.49 6.90
N ASN A 62 -4.46 -8.20 6.79
CA ASN A 62 -4.84 -7.17 7.75
C ASN A 62 -5.44 -5.92 7.10
N THR A 63 -6.47 -6.10 6.27
CA THR A 63 -7.18 -5.01 5.55
C THR A 63 -7.57 -3.86 6.47
N ASN A 64 -8.02 -4.15 7.70
CA ASN A 64 -8.46 -3.13 8.65
C ASN A 64 -7.32 -2.23 9.11
N LYS A 65 -6.13 -2.77 9.35
CA LYS A 65 -4.95 -1.97 9.74
C LYS A 65 -4.43 -1.16 8.58
N LEU A 66 -4.40 -1.75 7.39
CA LEU A 66 -4.05 -1.00 6.18
C LEU A 66 -5.02 0.15 5.95
N LEU A 67 -6.33 -0.08 6.06
CA LEU A 67 -7.35 0.98 5.97
C LEU A 67 -7.17 2.05 7.04
N TYR A 68 -6.91 1.66 8.28
CA TYR A 68 -6.64 2.60 9.38
C TYR A 68 -5.41 3.47 9.06
N PHE A 69 -4.29 2.83 8.70
CA PHE A 69 -3.08 3.52 8.27
C PHE A 69 -3.34 4.51 7.12
N LEU A 70 -4.02 4.06 6.06
CA LEU A 70 -4.31 4.89 4.89
C LEU A 70 -5.33 6.01 5.17
N SER A 71 -6.08 5.91 6.26
CA SER A 71 -7.05 6.94 6.69
C SER A 71 -6.44 7.98 7.63
N SER A 72 -5.22 7.76 8.13
CA SER A 72 -4.53 8.70 9.02
C SER A 72 -3.97 9.89 8.24
N ASP A 73 -4.08 11.09 8.83
CA ASP A 73 -3.47 12.30 8.26
C ASP A 73 -1.96 12.40 8.53
N ASP A 74 -1.49 11.72 9.58
CA ASP A 74 -0.11 11.75 10.06
C ASP A 74 0.40 10.33 10.36
N ILE A 75 1.72 10.16 10.31
CA ILE A 75 2.41 8.93 10.70
C ILE A 75 3.27 9.23 11.93
N CYS A 76 3.15 8.38 12.95
CA CYS A 76 4.09 8.35 14.07
C CYS A 76 5.32 7.53 13.67
N VAL A 77 6.50 8.13 13.72
CA VAL A 77 7.77 7.47 13.45
C VAL A 77 8.47 7.19 14.77
N GLU A 78 8.58 5.90 15.11
CA GLU A 78 9.32 5.43 16.28
C GLU A 78 10.67 4.84 15.85
N ARG A 79 11.72 5.19 16.58
CA ARG A 79 13.09 4.68 16.40
C ARG A 79 13.69 4.32 17.75
N GLN A 80 14.63 3.39 17.73
CA GLN A 80 15.25 2.92 18.97
C GLN A 80 16.06 4.06 19.61
N LEU A 81 15.74 4.39 20.86
CA LEU A 81 16.41 5.44 21.66
C LEU A 81 16.26 6.87 21.11
N GLU A 82 15.25 7.13 20.28
CA GLU A 82 14.88 8.47 19.83
C GLU A 82 13.47 8.81 20.31
N GLU A 83 13.20 10.11 20.51
CA GLU A 83 11.84 10.59 20.77
C GLU A 83 10.99 10.39 19.50
N PRO A 84 9.76 9.86 19.62
CA PRO A 84 8.85 9.73 18.50
C PRO A 84 8.53 11.10 17.90
N PHE A 85 8.38 11.14 16.58
CA PHE A 85 7.95 12.34 15.87
C PHE A 85 6.85 12.02 14.85
N PHE A 86 6.07 13.03 14.52
CA PHE A 86 4.95 12.92 13.59
C PHE A 86 5.29 13.61 12.28
N ILE A 87 4.99 12.95 11.17
CA ILE A 87 5.05 13.56 9.84
C ILE A 87 3.67 13.53 9.19
N LYS A 88 3.44 14.44 8.26
CA LYS A 88 2.26 14.36 7.37
C LYS A 88 2.33 13.10 6.55
N MET A 89 1.20 12.44 6.34
CA MET A 89 1.09 11.23 5.53
C MET A 89 1.67 11.47 4.12
N PRO A 90 2.75 10.79 3.74
CA PRO A 90 3.29 10.84 2.38
C PRO A 90 2.32 10.21 1.39
N GLU A 91 2.62 10.33 0.09
CA GLU A 91 1.92 9.53 -0.91
C GLU A 91 2.16 8.03 -0.63
N VAL A 92 1.13 7.20 -0.76
CA VAL A 92 1.28 5.75 -0.54
C VAL A 92 1.06 5.03 -1.86
N ILE A 93 2.02 4.20 -2.26
CA ILE A 93 1.89 3.30 -3.42
C ILE A 93 1.89 1.87 -2.91
N ILE A 94 0.89 1.08 -3.30
CA ILE A 94 0.70 -0.30 -2.84
C ILE A 94 0.79 -1.23 -4.04
N CYS A 95 1.72 -2.19 -4.01
CA CYS A 95 1.81 -3.27 -4.98
C CYS A 95 1.07 -4.49 -4.44
N SER A 96 -0.09 -4.84 -5.02
CA SER A 96 -0.91 -5.96 -4.53
C SER A 96 -1.08 -7.05 -5.57
N GLN A 97 -0.72 -8.29 -5.20
CA GLN A 97 -0.99 -9.49 -6.02
C GLN A 97 -2.39 -10.05 -5.75
N TYR A 98 -2.88 -9.86 -4.51
CA TYR A 98 -4.07 -10.49 -3.99
C TYR A 98 -5.33 -10.14 -4.79
N LEU A 99 -5.53 -8.85 -5.09
CA LEU A 99 -6.76 -8.37 -5.74
C LEU A 99 -6.94 -8.98 -7.13
N GLN A 100 -5.89 -9.16 -7.92
CA GLN A 100 -6.02 -9.75 -9.25
C GLN A 100 -6.19 -11.27 -9.21
N ILE A 101 -5.41 -11.96 -8.37
CA ILE A 101 -5.50 -13.43 -8.25
C ILE A 101 -6.87 -13.83 -7.72
N ARG A 102 -7.38 -13.12 -6.70
CA ARG A 102 -8.60 -13.52 -6.00
C ARG A 102 -9.88 -13.01 -6.66
N CYS A 103 -9.83 -11.97 -7.49
CA CYS A 103 -10.99 -11.58 -8.30
C CYS A 103 -11.17 -12.45 -9.56
N ASP A 104 -10.24 -13.36 -9.86
CA ASP A 104 -10.32 -14.26 -11.00
C ASP A 104 -11.48 -15.26 -10.89
N GLU A 105 -12.09 -15.62 -12.03
CA GLU A 105 -13.24 -16.52 -12.07
C GLU A 105 -12.93 -17.95 -11.62
N HIS A 106 -11.66 -18.37 -11.71
CA HIS A 106 -11.18 -19.68 -11.30
C HIS A 106 -10.87 -19.77 -9.79
N THR A 107 -10.96 -18.66 -9.05
CA THR A 107 -10.83 -18.65 -7.59
C THR A 107 -12.11 -19.17 -6.92
N GLN A 108 -11.95 -19.89 -5.80
CA GLN A 108 -13.07 -20.33 -4.95
C GLN A 108 -14.02 -19.15 -4.62
N LEU A 109 -15.33 -19.38 -4.73
CA LEU A 109 -16.36 -18.34 -4.66
C LEU A 109 -16.23 -17.44 -3.43
N GLU A 110 -15.97 -18.02 -2.26
CA GLU A 110 -15.83 -17.29 -0.99
C GLU A 110 -14.65 -16.31 -1.02
N HIS A 111 -13.47 -16.78 -1.47
CA HIS A 111 -12.29 -15.93 -1.61
C HIS A 111 -12.50 -14.82 -2.65
N ARG A 112 -13.24 -15.10 -3.73
CA ARG A 112 -13.59 -14.11 -4.75
C ARG A 112 -14.52 -13.04 -4.21
N GLN A 113 -15.53 -13.42 -3.43
CA GLN A 113 -16.45 -12.48 -2.80
C GLN A 113 -15.72 -11.54 -1.82
N ILE A 114 -14.80 -12.06 -1.01
CA ILE A 114 -13.97 -11.24 -0.11
C ILE A 114 -13.10 -10.27 -0.90
N ALA A 115 -12.44 -10.75 -1.97
CA ALA A 115 -11.58 -9.89 -2.79
C ALA A 115 -12.35 -8.79 -3.52
N LEU A 116 -13.54 -9.10 -4.06
CA LEU A 116 -14.43 -8.11 -4.68
C LEU A 116 -14.93 -7.10 -3.65
N PHE A 117 -15.25 -7.54 -2.44
CA PHE A 117 -15.63 -6.63 -1.35
C PHE A 117 -14.50 -5.66 -0.98
N ILE A 118 -13.27 -6.16 -0.83
CA ILE A 118 -12.08 -5.32 -0.58
C ILE A 118 -11.83 -4.36 -1.76
N LEU A 119 -11.93 -4.85 -3.00
CA LEU A 119 -11.78 -4.02 -4.19
C LEU A 119 -12.80 -2.88 -4.23
N ASN A 120 -14.06 -3.15 -3.92
CA ASN A 120 -15.12 -2.14 -3.86
C ASN A 120 -14.83 -1.09 -2.77
N ILE A 121 -14.36 -1.52 -1.60
CA ILE A 121 -13.92 -0.59 -0.55
C ILE A 121 -12.79 0.29 -1.08
N PHE A 122 -11.75 -0.30 -1.66
CA PHE A 122 -10.64 0.47 -2.19
C PHE A 122 -11.04 1.42 -3.30
N GLN A 123 -11.91 1.03 -4.23
CA GLN A 123 -12.44 1.91 -5.28
C GLN A 123 -13.25 3.08 -4.70
N SER A 124 -13.98 2.85 -3.60
CA SER A 124 -14.76 3.90 -2.93
C SER A 124 -13.89 4.88 -2.14
N VAL A 125 -12.80 4.39 -1.53
CA VAL A 125 -11.94 5.18 -0.64
C VAL A 125 -10.84 5.89 -1.45
N PHE A 126 -10.21 5.18 -2.39
CA PHE A 126 -9.04 5.61 -3.14
C PHE A 126 -9.37 5.81 -4.64
N PRO A 127 -9.37 7.05 -5.13
CA PRO A 127 -9.77 7.35 -6.51
C PRO A 127 -8.75 6.88 -7.57
N ASN A 128 -7.52 6.55 -7.17
CA ASN A 128 -6.42 6.20 -8.07
C ASN A 128 -6.05 4.71 -7.94
N ILE A 129 -6.81 3.82 -8.56
CA ILE A 129 -6.43 2.41 -8.70
C ILE A 129 -5.97 2.19 -10.14
N SER A 130 -4.68 1.88 -10.31
CA SER A 130 -4.09 1.57 -11.62
C SER A 130 -3.87 0.07 -11.72
N LYS A 131 -4.33 -0.55 -12.81
CA LYS A 131 -3.86 -1.90 -13.14
C LYS A 131 -2.40 -1.81 -13.60
N ALA A 132 -1.58 -2.80 -13.25
CA ALA A 132 -0.19 -2.85 -13.70
C ALA A 132 -0.04 -3.08 -15.22
N LEU A 133 -1.10 -3.53 -15.90
CA LEU A 133 -1.08 -3.98 -17.29
C LEU A 133 -2.06 -3.27 -18.23
N GLU A 134 -2.65 -2.13 -17.83
CA GLU A 134 -3.31 -1.27 -18.83
C GLU A 134 -2.25 -0.31 -19.40
N LEU A 135 -1.54 -0.80 -20.42
CA LEU A 135 -0.94 0.02 -21.48
C LEU A 135 -2.05 0.58 -22.37
#